data_AF-A0A178UCY9-F1
#
_entry.id   AF-A0A178UCY9-F1
#
_cell.length_a   1.000
_cell.length_b   1.000
_cell.length_c   1.000
_cell.angle_alpha   90.00
_cell.angle_beta   90.00
_cell.angle_gamma   90.00
#
_symmetry.space_group_name_H-M   'P 1'
#
loop_
_entity.id
_entity.type
_entity.pdbx_description
1 polymer ?
#
loop_
_entity_poly.entity_id
_entity_poly.type
_entity_poly.pdbx_seq_one_letter_code
_entity_poly.pdbx_strand_id
1 'polypeptide(L)'
;MAMTLMNRAISSTETVGAFRISLNLLRNFSAAPAAASTPASENPSSDSNKPKRRKKKNLIEVAQFLPNWGIGYHMAKAHWNGISYEITKINLYKDGRHGKAWGIVHKDGLRAAEAPKKISGVHKRCWKYIPNLSKTTPATTAADVQAA
;
A
#
# COMPACT_ATOMS: atom_id res chain seq x y z
N MET A 1 10.12 -9.19 -54.08
CA MET A 1 11.24 -10.04 -53.62
C MET A 1 12.35 -9.07 -53.21
N ALA A 2 12.95 -9.04 -52.02
CA ALA A 2 13.17 -10.06 -51.00
C ALA A 2 13.10 -9.43 -49.59
N MET A 3 12.86 -10.29 -48.61
CA MET A 3 12.77 -9.97 -47.19
C MET A 3 14.06 -10.44 -46.51
N THR A 4 14.62 -9.65 -45.59
CA THR A 4 15.67 -10.13 -44.68
C THR A 4 15.17 -10.06 -43.24
N LEU A 5 14.97 -11.25 -42.70
CA LEU A 5 14.64 -11.57 -41.31
C LEU A 5 15.93 -11.76 -40.49
N MET A 6 15.77 -11.60 -39.16
CA MET A 6 16.45 -12.27 -38.04
C MET A 6 17.94 -11.91 -37.75
N ASN A 7 18.46 -11.79 -36.52
CA ASN A 7 18.19 -12.58 -35.31
C ASN A 7 18.46 -11.85 -33.97
N ARG A 8 17.75 -12.38 -32.97
CA ARG A 8 17.75 -12.18 -31.52
C ARG A 8 19.07 -12.57 -30.83
N ALA A 9 19.48 -11.81 -29.80
CA ALA A 9 20.22 -12.35 -28.65
C ALA A 9 19.80 -11.61 -27.36
N ILE A 10 19.22 -12.39 -26.45
CA ILE A 10 18.89 -12.04 -25.06
C ILE A 10 20.01 -12.62 -24.22
N SER A 11 20.62 -11.83 -23.33
CA SER A 11 21.34 -12.36 -22.18
C SER A 11 20.87 -11.63 -20.93
N SER A 12 20.08 -12.33 -20.13
CA SER A 12 19.72 -11.97 -18.77
C SER A 12 20.49 -12.88 -17.80
N THR A 13 20.60 -12.44 -16.55
CA THR A 13 20.87 -13.22 -15.32
C THR A 13 22.32 -13.59 -15.02
N GLU A 14 22.85 -13.67 -13.80
CA GLU A 14 22.50 -13.26 -12.41
C GLU A 14 23.65 -13.79 -11.51
N THR A 15 24.01 -13.08 -10.43
CA THR A 15 24.57 -13.62 -9.15
C THR A 15 25.95 -14.33 -9.17
N VAL A 16 26.88 -14.19 -8.22
CA VAL A 16 26.94 -14.66 -6.82
C VAL A 16 28.29 -14.10 -6.30
N GLY A 17 28.43 -13.33 -5.21
CA GLY A 17 28.20 -13.72 -3.83
C GLY A 17 29.49 -14.26 -3.18
N ALA A 18 30.32 -13.40 -2.56
CA ALA A 18 31.39 -13.85 -1.68
C ALA A 18 31.81 -12.79 -0.64
N PHE A 19 30.87 -12.35 0.20
CA PHE A 19 31.25 -11.79 1.50
C PHE A 19 30.86 -12.78 2.58
N ARG A 20 31.82 -13.66 2.91
CA ARG A 20 31.78 -14.52 4.10
C ARG A 20 31.94 -13.63 5.33
N ILE A 21 30.84 -13.17 5.90
CA ILE A 21 30.84 -12.53 7.21
C ILE A 21 30.62 -13.63 8.24
N SER A 22 31.71 -14.02 8.89
CA SER A 22 31.70 -14.93 10.03
C SER A 22 30.84 -14.36 11.15
N LEU A 23 29.77 -15.07 11.49
CA LEU A 23 28.95 -14.78 12.66
C LEU A 23 29.70 -15.30 13.89
N ASN A 24 30.35 -14.40 14.64
CA ASN A 24 30.90 -14.71 15.95
C ASN A 24 29.75 -15.05 16.90
N LEU A 25 29.55 -16.35 17.10
CA LEU A 25 28.62 -16.94 18.04
C LEU A 25 29.18 -16.78 19.47
N LEU A 26 29.05 -15.60 20.08
CA LEU A 26 29.28 -15.44 21.52
C LEU A 26 28.13 -16.09 22.29
N ARG A 27 28.24 -17.41 22.48
CA ARG A 27 27.58 -18.17 23.54
C ARG A 27 28.27 -17.84 24.86
N ASN A 28 27.66 -16.95 25.64
CA ASN A 28 27.98 -16.80 27.06
C ASN A 28 26.72 -17.13 27.86
N PHE A 29 26.55 -18.40 28.21
CA PHE A 29 25.60 -18.84 29.24
C PHE A 29 26.38 -19.01 30.52
N SER A 30 26.13 -18.15 31.51
CA SER A 30 26.63 -18.35 32.86
C SER A 30 25.59 -17.89 33.89
N ALA A 31 25.43 -18.75 34.89
CA ALA A 31 24.79 -18.57 36.20
C ALA A 31 23.24 -18.58 36.30
N ALA A 32 22.72 -19.68 36.85
CA ALA A 32 21.61 -19.64 37.82
C ALA A 32 22.22 -19.37 39.22
N PRO A 33 21.49 -18.77 40.19
CA PRO A 33 20.59 -19.59 41.04
C PRO A 33 19.31 -18.91 41.56
N ALA A 34 18.39 -19.80 41.99
CA ALA A 34 17.45 -19.76 43.12
C ALA A 34 16.51 -18.56 43.44
N ALA A 35 15.21 -18.90 43.45
CA ALA A 35 14.17 -18.58 44.45
C ALA A 35 13.88 -17.13 44.87
N ALA A 36 12.64 -16.66 44.62
CA ALA A 36 11.64 -16.32 45.65
C ALA A 36 10.43 -15.56 45.04
N SER A 37 9.29 -15.76 45.68
CA SER A 37 7.91 -15.39 45.35
C SER A 37 7.59 -13.89 45.46
N THR A 38 6.79 -13.32 44.53
CA THR A 38 5.59 -12.48 44.82
C THR A 38 4.93 -11.97 43.52
N PRO A 39 3.58 -11.89 43.44
CA PRO A 39 2.86 -11.28 42.34
C PRO A 39 2.50 -9.81 42.63
N ALA A 40 2.04 -9.13 41.57
CA ALA A 40 1.44 -7.79 41.52
C ALA A 40 2.41 -6.59 41.48
N SER A 41 2.48 -5.95 40.31
CA SER A 41 1.87 -4.62 40.16
C SER A 41 1.85 -4.25 38.67
N GLU A 42 0.63 -4.01 38.20
CA GLU A 42 0.32 -3.53 36.86
C GLU A 42 0.79 -2.09 36.74
N ASN A 43 1.82 -1.86 35.93
CA ASN A 43 2.19 -0.52 35.47
C ASN A 43 2.21 -0.58 33.93
N PRO A 44 1.27 0.07 33.22
CA PRO A 44 1.41 0.24 31.78
C PRO A 44 2.48 1.31 31.58
N SER A 45 3.74 0.88 31.59
CA SER A 45 4.87 1.69 31.15
C SER A 45 4.54 2.20 29.75
N SER A 46 4.34 3.51 29.66
CA SER A 46 4.08 4.26 28.44
C SER A 46 5.13 3.87 27.38
N ASP A 47 4.75 2.97 26.48
CA ASP A 47 5.66 2.46 25.48
C ASP A 47 6.04 3.62 24.56
N SER A 48 7.35 3.86 24.53
CA SER A 48 8.00 4.92 23.80
C SER A 48 7.44 5.08 22.39
N ASN A 49 6.99 6.30 22.08
CA ASN A 49 6.36 6.73 20.84
C ASN A 49 7.34 6.77 19.64
N LYS A 50 8.25 5.80 19.52
CA LYS A 50 9.05 5.61 18.30
C LYS A 50 8.13 5.01 17.26
N PRO A 51 8.03 5.58 16.04
CA PRO A 51 7.17 5.04 15.01
C PRO A 51 7.67 3.64 14.62
N LYS A 52 7.05 2.61 15.19
CA LYS A 52 7.29 1.20 14.82
C LYS A 52 7.15 1.11 13.31
N ARG A 53 8.25 0.83 12.62
CA ARG A 53 8.39 0.83 11.16
C ARG A 53 7.11 0.27 10.52
N ARG A 54 6.29 1.16 9.94
CA ARG A 54 4.98 0.78 9.41
C ARG A 54 5.20 -0.23 8.30
N LYS A 55 4.71 -1.46 8.49
CA LYS A 55 4.75 -2.51 7.45
C LYS A 55 4.03 -1.97 6.23
N LYS A 56 4.65 -2.10 5.04
CA LYS A 56 4.02 -1.70 3.78
C LYS A 56 2.72 -2.49 3.60
N LYS A 57 1.67 -1.80 3.17
CA LYS A 57 0.31 -2.34 3.02
C LYS A 57 -0.06 -2.51 1.55
N ASN A 58 -1.02 -3.38 1.32
CA ASN A 58 -1.73 -3.58 0.06
C ASN A 58 -2.85 -2.53 -0.09
N LEU A 59 -3.31 -2.22 -1.31
CA LEU A 59 -4.44 -1.32 -1.54
C LEU A 59 -5.68 -1.72 -0.75
N ILE A 60 -6.02 -3.02 -0.72
CA ILE A 60 -7.20 -3.51 0.00
C ILE A 60 -7.05 -3.34 1.52
N GLU A 61 -5.85 -3.60 2.04
CA GLU A 61 -5.57 -3.37 3.46
C GLU A 61 -5.65 -1.87 3.81
N VAL A 62 -5.23 -0.98 2.91
CA VAL A 62 -5.37 0.47 3.12
C VAL A 62 -6.85 0.87 3.05
N ALA A 63 -7.60 0.34 2.09
CA ALA A 63 -9.03 0.57 1.91
C ALA A 63 -9.87 0.08 3.09
N GLN A 64 -9.47 -1.02 3.73
CA GLN A 64 -10.12 -1.56 4.92
C GLN A 64 -10.15 -0.56 6.10
N PHE A 65 -9.13 0.31 6.20
CA PHE A 65 -9.06 1.32 7.25
C PHE A 65 -9.91 2.56 6.95
N LEU A 66 -10.46 2.68 5.74
CA LEU A 66 -11.28 3.80 5.32
C LEU A 66 -12.76 3.42 5.34
N PRO A 67 -13.67 4.39 5.59
CA PRO A 67 -15.10 4.14 5.47
C PRO A 67 -15.45 3.73 4.03
N ASN A 68 -16.51 2.94 3.87
CA ASN A 68 -16.97 2.44 2.58
C ASN A 68 -15.86 1.80 1.72
N TRP A 69 -14.91 1.11 2.36
CA TRP A 69 -13.76 0.51 1.67
C TRP A 69 -12.92 1.50 0.84
N GLY A 70 -12.88 2.77 1.24
CA GLY A 70 -12.09 3.78 0.56
C GLY A 70 -12.63 4.21 -0.81
N ILE A 71 -13.90 3.93 -1.13
CA ILE A 71 -14.55 4.45 -2.34
C ILE A 71 -14.61 5.99 -2.28
N GLY A 72 -14.22 6.68 -3.35
CA GLY A 72 -14.09 8.14 -3.44
C GLY A 72 -12.78 8.69 -2.87
N TYR A 73 -11.90 7.84 -2.33
CA TYR A 73 -10.60 8.26 -1.80
C TYR A 73 -9.48 8.03 -2.81
N HIS A 74 -8.43 8.85 -2.69
CA HIS A 74 -7.25 8.76 -3.51
C HIS A 74 -6.17 7.91 -2.87
N MET A 75 -5.62 7.01 -3.67
CA MET A 75 -4.49 6.17 -3.29
C MET A 75 -3.42 6.20 -4.36
N ALA A 76 -2.17 6.08 -3.94
CA ALA A 76 -1.05 5.92 -4.86
C ALA A 76 -0.09 4.87 -4.37
N LYS A 77 0.74 4.38 -5.29
CA LYS A 77 1.92 3.62 -4.89
C LYS A 77 2.96 4.57 -4.30
N ALA A 78 3.76 4.06 -3.38
CA ALA A 78 4.75 4.84 -2.66
C ALA A 78 5.81 5.48 -3.57
N HIS A 79 6.12 4.85 -4.71
CA HIS A 79 7.10 5.32 -5.70
C HIS A 79 6.46 6.11 -6.86
N TRP A 80 5.15 6.31 -6.85
CA TRP A 80 4.48 7.13 -7.85
C TRP A 80 4.45 8.58 -7.39
N ASN A 81 4.87 9.47 -8.28
CA ASN A 81 4.81 10.92 -8.10
C ASN A 81 3.81 11.46 -9.11
N GLY A 82 2.94 12.38 -8.69
CA GLY A 82 1.92 12.98 -9.55
C GLY A 82 0.76 12.05 -9.93
N ILE A 83 0.87 10.73 -9.77
CA ILE A 83 -0.18 9.77 -10.19
C ILE A 83 -0.90 9.20 -8.97
N SER A 84 -2.22 9.40 -8.91
CA SER A 84 -3.09 8.77 -7.92
C SER A 84 -4.31 8.12 -8.59
N TYR A 85 -4.95 7.20 -7.89
CA TYR A 85 -6.20 6.57 -8.29
C TYR A 85 -7.28 6.92 -7.29
N GLU A 86 -8.40 7.45 -7.78
CA GLU A 86 -9.65 7.54 -7.02
C GLU A 86 -10.37 6.19 -7.09
N ILE A 87 -10.62 5.54 -5.96
CA ILE A 87 -11.27 4.22 -5.95
C ILE A 87 -12.77 4.38 -6.23
N THR A 88 -13.28 3.63 -7.19
CA THR A 88 -14.73 3.63 -7.51
C THR A 88 -15.42 2.34 -7.09
N LYS A 89 -14.75 1.20 -7.25
CA LYS A 89 -15.31 -0.12 -6.91
C LYS A 89 -14.20 -1.05 -6.43
N ILE A 90 -14.50 -1.83 -5.40
CA ILE A 90 -13.66 -2.94 -4.94
C ILE A 90 -14.50 -4.21 -4.97
N ASN A 91 -13.92 -5.28 -5.50
CA ASN A 91 -14.49 -6.63 -5.43
C ASN A 91 -13.51 -7.52 -4.66
N LEU A 92 -13.92 -7.98 -3.49
CA LEU A 92 -13.12 -8.76 -2.57
C LEU A 92 -13.27 -10.25 -2.86
N TYR A 93 -12.21 -11.01 -2.58
CA TYR A 93 -12.28 -12.46 -2.50
C TYR A 93 -12.58 -12.91 -1.06
N LYS A 94 -12.62 -14.23 -0.84
CA LYS A 94 -13.00 -14.86 0.44
C LYS A 94 -12.29 -14.31 1.69
N ASP A 95 -11.00 -13.99 1.59
CA ASP A 95 -10.20 -13.58 2.76
C ASP A 95 -10.33 -12.09 3.11
N GLY A 96 -11.01 -11.29 2.28
CA GLY A 96 -11.10 -9.83 2.44
C GLY A 96 -9.79 -9.05 2.27
N ARG A 97 -8.63 -9.71 2.21
CA ARG A 97 -7.29 -9.10 2.02
C ARG A 97 -6.91 -8.92 0.56
N HIS A 98 -7.62 -9.60 -0.33
CA HIS A 98 -7.33 -9.67 -1.76
C HIS A 98 -8.59 -9.36 -2.55
N GLY A 99 -8.40 -8.87 -3.76
CA GLY A 99 -9.51 -8.53 -4.62
C GLY A 99 -9.06 -7.84 -5.90
N LYS A 100 -10.05 -7.36 -6.64
CA LYS A 100 -9.92 -6.48 -7.79
C LYS A 100 -10.42 -5.10 -7.37
N ALA A 101 -9.77 -4.06 -7.89
CA ALA A 101 -10.20 -2.69 -7.68
C ALA A 101 -10.27 -1.97 -9.03
N TRP A 102 -11.21 -1.04 -9.13
CA TRP A 102 -11.38 -0.12 -10.24
C TRP A 102 -11.33 1.30 -9.70
N GLY A 103 -10.85 2.21 -10.53
CA GLY A 103 -10.72 3.59 -10.16
C GLY A 103 -10.37 4.50 -11.31
N ILE A 104 -10.47 5.79 -11.05
CA ILE A 104 -10.16 6.86 -12.00
C ILE A 104 -8.72 7.32 -11.76
N VAL A 105 -7.96 7.47 -12.84
CA VAL A 105 -6.57 7.97 -12.76
C VAL A 105 -6.58 9.48 -12.64
N HIS A 106 -5.89 10.00 -11.64
CA HIS A 106 -5.58 11.42 -11.50
C HIS A 106 -4.08 11.63 -11.74
N LYS A 107 -3.75 12.59 -12.60
CA LYS A 107 -2.39 13.07 -12.81
C LYS A 107 -2.33 14.51 -12.31
N ASP A 108 -1.44 14.78 -11.36
CA ASP A 108 -1.21 16.08 -10.74
C ASP A 108 -2.49 16.73 -10.18
N GLY A 109 -3.40 15.89 -9.67
CA GLY A 109 -4.71 16.29 -9.15
C GLY A 109 -5.83 16.33 -10.20
N LEU A 110 -5.50 16.40 -11.49
CA LEU A 110 -6.47 16.45 -12.59
C LEU A 110 -6.95 15.05 -12.96
N ARG A 111 -8.27 14.91 -13.17
CA ARG A 111 -8.88 13.69 -13.70
C ARG A 111 -8.37 13.46 -15.13
N ALA A 112 -7.54 12.43 -15.29
CA ALA A 112 -6.97 12.08 -16.59
C ALA A 112 -7.83 11.06 -17.36
N ALA A 113 -8.80 10.44 -16.68
CA ALA A 113 -9.73 9.49 -17.29
C ALA A 113 -11.16 9.78 -16.82
N GLU A 114 -12.10 9.72 -17.74
CA GLU A 114 -13.53 9.83 -17.43
C GLU A 114 -14.10 8.49 -16.92
N ALA A 115 -13.65 7.37 -17.51
CA ALA A 115 -14.13 6.05 -17.18
C ALA A 115 -13.28 5.35 -16.10
N PRO A 116 -13.93 4.61 -15.17
CA PRO A 116 -13.22 3.78 -14.21
C PRO A 116 -12.39 2.67 -14.88
N LYS A 117 -11.08 2.67 -14.63
CA LYS A 117 -10.15 1.64 -15.14
C LYS A 117 -9.79 0.66 -14.04
N LYS A 118 -9.57 -0.60 -14.41
CA LYS A 118 -9.03 -1.62 -13.49
C LYS A 118 -7.66 -1.19 -12.98
N ILE A 119 -7.52 -1.11 -11.66
CA ILE A 119 -6.26 -0.77 -11.00
C ILE A 119 -5.36 -2.00 -11.02
N SER A 120 -4.14 -1.84 -11.51
CA SER A 120 -3.16 -2.93 -11.59
C SER A 120 -2.26 -3.00 -10.36
N GLY A 121 -1.86 -4.22 -9.97
CA GLY A 121 -0.98 -4.42 -8.84
C GLY A 121 -1.60 -4.07 -7.49
N VAL A 122 -2.93 -4.24 -7.35
CA VAL A 122 -3.67 -4.10 -6.08
C VAL A 122 -2.96 -4.89 -4.97
N HIS A 123 -2.60 -6.15 -5.25
CA HIS A 123 -1.96 -7.03 -4.28
C HIS A 123 -0.52 -6.64 -3.85
N LYS A 124 0.10 -5.66 -4.51
CA LYS A 124 1.48 -5.27 -4.18
C LYS A 124 1.51 -4.50 -2.86
N ARG A 125 2.54 -4.75 -2.05
CA ARG A 125 2.75 -4.07 -0.75
C ARG A 125 3.50 -2.75 -0.94
N CYS A 126 2.89 -1.82 -1.64
CA CYS A 126 3.48 -0.50 -1.86
C CYS A 126 2.41 0.60 -1.97
N TRP A 127 1.19 0.34 -1.53
CA TRP A 127 0.11 1.32 -1.56
C TRP A 127 0.10 2.17 -0.29
N LYS A 128 -0.23 3.45 -0.47
CA LYS A 128 -0.43 4.41 0.60
C LYS A 128 -1.69 5.23 0.32
N TYR A 129 -2.41 5.56 1.37
CA TYR A 129 -3.46 6.57 1.33
C TYR A 129 -2.82 7.95 1.15
N ILE A 130 -3.40 8.78 0.27
CA ILE A 130 -3.03 10.18 0.15
C ILE A 130 -4.12 11.01 0.85
N PRO A 131 -3.85 11.52 2.07
CA PRO A 131 -4.72 12.53 2.66
C PRO A 131 -4.72 13.78 1.77
N ASN A 132 -5.86 14.46 1.69
CA ASN A 132 -6.06 15.78 1.05
C ASN A 132 -6.50 15.83 -0.43
N LEU A 133 -6.75 14.70 -1.09
CA LEU A 133 -7.41 14.71 -2.42
C LEU A 133 -8.90 14.33 -2.36
N SER A 134 -9.35 13.73 -1.26
CA SER A 134 -10.67 13.09 -1.12
C SER A 134 -11.84 14.06 -0.84
N LYS A 135 -11.70 15.35 -1.15
CA LYS A 135 -12.78 16.34 -1.01
C LYS A 135 -12.95 17.11 -2.31
N THR A 136 -13.27 16.40 -3.39
CA THR A 136 -14.17 16.99 -4.39
C THR A 136 -15.56 16.50 -4.06
N THR A 137 -16.16 17.09 -3.02
CA THR A 137 -17.62 17.10 -2.90
C THR A 137 -18.12 17.66 -4.23
N PRO A 138 -19.05 17.00 -4.96
CA PRO A 138 -19.73 17.69 -6.04
C PRO A 138 -20.44 18.88 -5.39
N ALA A 139 -19.92 20.09 -5.63
CA ALA A 139 -20.61 21.29 -5.26
C ALA A 139 -21.96 21.26 -5.97
N THR A 140 -23.01 21.16 -5.15
CA THR A 140 -24.39 21.51 -5.44
C THR A 140 -24.50 22.43 -6.67
N THR A 141 -24.87 21.87 -7.83
CA THR A 141 -25.52 22.67 -8.86
C THR A 141 -27.00 22.71 -8.48
N ALA A 142 -27.31 23.53 -7.48
CA ALA A 142 -28.62 24.14 -7.37
C ALA A 142 -28.60 25.30 -8.37
N ALA A 143 -28.94 25.01 -9.62
CA ALA A 143 -29.25 26.01 -10.61
C ALA A 143 -30.73 25.82 -10.95
N ASP A 144 -31.54 26.62 -10.27
CA ASP A 144 -32.59 27.44 -10.85
C ASP A 144 -33.34 26.86 -12.06
N VAL A 145 -34.59 26.44 -11.84
CA VAL A 145 -35.69 26.73 -12.79
C VAL A 145 -36.92 27.07 -11.97
N GLN A 146 -37.05 28.37 -11.70
CA GLN A 146 -38.31 29.01 -11.36
C GLN A 146 -38.85 29.69 -12.64
N ALA A 147 -39.96 29.20 -13.18
CA ALA A 147 -40.82 29.91 -14.13
C ALA A 147 -42.16 29.15 -14.15
N ALA A 148 -43.17 29.63 -13.43
CA ALA A 148 -44.19 30.60 -13.88
C ALA A 148 -45.43 29.86 -14.40
#